data_AF-A0A383E109-F1
#
_entry.id   AF-A0A383E109-F1
#
_cell.length_a   1.000
_cell.length_b   1.000
_cell.length_c   1.000
_cell.angle_alpha   90.00
_cell.angle_beta   90.00
_cell.angle_gamma   90.00
#
_symmetry.space_group_name_H-M   'P 1'
#
loop_
_entity.id
_entity.type
_entity.pdbx_description
1 polymer ?
#
loop_
_entity_poly.entity_id
_entity_poly.type
_entity_poly.pdbx_seq_one_letter_code
_entity_poly.pdbx_strand_id
1 'polypeptide(L)'
;NTAIGGTLKYITQDADLDGRSVMSASGLGFDLGLLAPLPRGFRLGVAIQDLGGTSIGHDGGVSEQIFDARWRIGIAHKPVEGLTLAADVDDHLRLGAEYWIRGQLALRAGLRTVLDTPESRGDATTPSVGFGVKYRFATLEYAYEQHPVLDATHYTSLSLAYNSKIVEIKDATVRPNPIFRSLYPHYQESEFFDVVLSNSSPQPLDVTVGLMLPRTMSVPHTERVTLPPQSTE
;
A
#
# COMPACT_ATOMS: atom_id res chain seq x y z
N ASN A 1 15.10 -4.51 -5.48
CA ASN A 1 13.67 -4.18 -5.28
C ASN A 1 12.76 -5.38 -5.07
N THR A 2 13.25 -6.63 -5.03
CA THR A 2 12.44 -7.75 -4.55
C THR A 2 12.37 -7.72 -3.03
N ALA A 3 11.19 -7.94 -2.46
CA ALA A 3 10.95 -8.01 -1.03
C ALA A 3 10.41 -9.39 -0.65
N ILE A 4 10.82 -9.87 0.52
CA ILE A 4 10.34 -11.11 1.12
C ILE A 4 9.84 -10.75 2.51
N GLY A 5 8.69 -11.29 2.89
CA GLY A 5 8.07 -11.10 4.20
C GLY A 5 7.63 -12.43 4.78
N GLY A 6 7.65 -12.53 6.10
CA GLY A 6 7.07 -13.65 6.84
C GLY A 6 6.17 -13.12 7.95
N THR A 7 5.17 -13.90 8.35
CA THR A 7 4.25 -13.53 9.44
C THR A 7 3.94 -14.75 10.29
N LEU A 8 3.96 -14.57 11.62
CA LEU A 8 3.51 -15.57 12.58
C LEU A 8 2.19 -15.10 13.17
N LYS A 9 1.19 -15.97 13.17
CA LYS A 9 -0.14 -15.72 13.73
C LYS A 9 -0.38 -16.65 14.91
N TYR A 10 -0.98 -16.12 15.96
CA TYR A 10 -1.55 -16.91 17.06
C TYR A 10 -3.06 -16.68 17.03
N ILE A 11 -3.81 -17.76 16.85
CA ILE A 11 -5.26 -17.74 16.68
C ILE A 11 -5.87 -18.38 17.93
N THR A 12 -6.85 -17.70 18.51
CA THR A 12 -7.67 -18.21 19.61
C THR A 12 -9.13 -18.13 19.19
N GLN A 13 -9.87 -19.21 19.35
CA GLN A 13 -11.28 -19.31 19.04
C GLN A 13 -12.01 -19.85 20.26
N ASP A 14 -12.99 -19.07 20.70
CA ASP A 14 -13.92 -19.47 21.75
C ASP A 14 -15.34 -19.41 21.18
N ALA A 15 -16.08 -20.50 21.33
CA ALA A 15 -17.50 -20.57 21.00
C ALA A 15 -18.30 -20.98 22.24
N ASP A 16 -19.24 -20.13 22.60
CA ASP A 16 -20.16 -20.33 23.71
C ASP A 16 -21.57 -20.59 23.15
N LEU A 17 -22.25 -21.58 23.70
CA LEU A 17 -23.65 -21.86 23.39
C LEU A 17 -24.43 -21.95 24.71
N ASP A 18 -25.35 -21.02 24.91
CA ASP A 18 -26.19 -20.92 26.12
C ASP A 18 -25.40 -20.83 27.46
N GLY A 19 -24.26 -20.13 27.46
CA GLY A 19 -23.45 -19.89 28.67
C GLY A 19 -22.60 -21.08 29.10
N ARG A 20 -22.38 -22.03 28.19
CA ARG A 20 -21.42 -23.12 28.31
C ARG A 20 -20.44 -23.02 27.15
N SER A 21 -19.17 -22.84 27.47
CA SER A 21 -18.09 -22.94 26.49
C SER A 21 -18.12 -24.34 25.86
N VAL A 22 -18.47 -24.41 24.58
CA VAL A 22 -18.56 -25.67 23.80
C VAL A 22 -17.27 -25.90 23.04
N MET A 23 -16.51 -24.84 22.75
CA MET A 23 -15.26 -24.91 22.00
C MET A 23 -14.31 -23.83 22.50
N SER A 24 -13.14 -24.24 22.98
CA SER A 24 -11.96 -23.38 23.12
C SER A 24 -10.82 -24.02 22.35
N ALA A 25 -10.08 -23.17 21.64
CA ALA A 25 -9.22 -23.59 20.55
C ALA A 25 -8.09 -22.57 20.39
N SER A 26 -6.83 -22.99 20.43
CA SER A 26 -5.70 -22.15 20.04
C SER A 26 -4.76 -22.83 19.05
N GLY A 27 -4.17 -22.04 18.16
CA GLY A 27 -3.28 -22.54 17.10
C GLY A 27 -2.27 -21.49 16.63
N LEU A 28 -1.19 -21.98 16.03
CA LEU A 28 -0.18 -21.14 15.38
C LEU A 28 -0.27 -21.30 13.86
N GLY A 29 -0.12 -20.19 13.14
CA GLY A 29 -0.08 -20.15 11.68
C GLY A 29 1.14 -19.39 11.20
N PHE A 30 1.70 -19.80 10.07
CA PHE A 30 2.86 -19.14 9.46
C PHE A 30 2.59 -18.81 8.00
N ASP A 31 2.87 -17.57 7.63
CA ASP A 31 2.69 -17.07 6.26
C ASP A 31 4.04 -16.61 5.68
N LEU A 32 4.18 -16.76 4.37
CA LEU A 32 5.29 -16.26 3.58
C LEU A 32 4.79 -15.46 2.38
N GLY A 33 5.45 -14.34 2.09
CA GLY A 33 5.14 -13.48 0.95
C GLY A 33 6.39 -13.06 0.19
N LEU A 34 6.28 -13.00 -1.13
CA LEU A 34 7.30 -12.47 -2.02
C LEU A 34 6.68 -11.42 -2.94
N LEU A 35 7.34 -10.27 -3.07
CA LEU A 35 6.97 -9.21 -4.00
C LEU A 35 8.16 -8.89 -4.91
N ALA A 36 8.00 -9.07 -6.22
CA ALA A 36 9.03 -8.82 -7.21
C ALA A 36 8.56 -7.79 -8.25
N PRO A 37 9.33 -6.73 -8.53
CA PRO A 37 9.06 -5.87 -9.68
C PRO A 37 9.44 -6.59 -10.98
N LEU A 38 8.59 -6.47 -11.99
CA LEU A 38 8.84 -6.97 -13.35
C LEU A 38 9.14 -5.79 -14.28
N PRO A 39 9.76 -6.05 -15.45
CA PRO A 39 9.96 -5.03 -16.49
C PRO A 39 8.64 -4.36 -16.89
N ARG A 40 8.71 -3.13 -17.42
CA ARG A 40 7.54 -2.35 -17.89
C ARG A 40 6.54 -1.95 -16.78
N GLY A 41 7.00 -1.86 -15.53
CA GLY A 41 6.19 -1.34 -14.42
C GLY A 41 5.15 -2.33 -13.87
N PHE A 42 5.29 -3.63 -14.18
CA PHE A 42 4.52 -4.69 -13.54
C PHE A 42 5.10 -5.04 -12.17
N ARG A 43 4.27 -5.56 -11.28
CA ARG A 43 4.68 -6.12 -9.98
C ARG A 43 4.01 -7.47 -9.82
N LEU A 44 4.78 -8.48 -9.46
CA LEU A 44 4.30 -9.81 -9.15
C LEU A 44 4.36 -10.03 -7.64
N GLY A 45 3.28 -10.57 -7.09
CA GLY A 45 3.18 -10.98 -5.69
C GLY A 45 2.85 -12.46 -5.61
N VAL A 46 3.52 -13.16 -4.70
CA VAL A 46 3.17 -14.54 -4.31
C VAL A 46 3.02 -14.56 -2.80
N ALA A 47 1.94 -15.15 -2.32
CA ALA A 47 1.72 -15.35 -0.89
C ALA A 47 1.33 -16.81 -0.65
N ILE A 48 1.88 -17.39 0.40
CA ILE A 48 1.51 -18.71 0.92
C ILE A 48 1.11 -18.51 2.37
N GLN A 49 -0.12 -18.89 2.70
CA GLN A 49 -0.72 -18.71 4.02
C GLN A 49 -0.88 -20.06 4.70
N ASP A 50 -0.73 -20.05 6.02
CA ASP A 50 -0.95 -21.21 6.89
C ASP A 50 -0.10 -22.44 6.49
N LEU A 51 1.20 -22.18 6.26
CA LEU A 51 2.20 -23.17 5.88
C LEU A 51 2.35 -24.23 6.97
N GLY A 52 1.97 -25.48 6.67
CA GLY A 52 2.01 -26.61 7.61
C GLY A 52 0.68 -26.89 8.31
N GLY A 53 -0.37 -26.12 8.04
CA GLY A 53 -1.69 -26.27 8.63
C GLY A 53 -1.77 -25.69 10.04
N THR A 54 -2.83 -24.94 10.33
CA THR A 54 -3.10 -24.50 11.71
C THR A 54 -3.88 -25.61 12.41
N SER A 55 -3.16 -26.41 13.19
CA SER A 55 -3.76 -27.42 14.07
C SER A 55 -4.16 -26.77 15.38
N ILE A 56 -5.39 -27.02 15.81
CA ILE A 56 -5.90 -26.54 17.09
C ILE A 56 -6.12 -27.71 18.04
N GLY A 57 -5.55 -27.62 19.24
CA GLY A 57 -5.83 -28.55 20.32
C GLY A 57 -7.07 -28.14 21.10
N HIS A 58 -8.06 -29.02 21.18
CA HIS A 58 -9.22 -28.86 22.06
C HIS A 58 -8.93 -29.43 23.46
N ASP A 59 -9.54 -28.84 24.50
CA ASP A 59 -9.44 -29.33 25.89
C ASP A 59 -9.90 -30.79 26.08
N GLY A 60 -10.61 -31.35 25.09
CA GLY A 60 -11.00 -32.77 25.01
C GLY A 60 -9.94 -33.72 24.42
N GLY A 61 -8.74 -33.24 24.07
CA GLY A 61 -7.65 -34.07 23.55
C GLY A 61 -7.73 -34.44 22.06
N VAL A 62 -8.66 -33.83 21.30
CA VAL A 62 -8.76 -33.98 19.84
C VAL A 62 -8.10 -32.78 19.19
N SER A 63 -7.21 -33.05 18.23
CA SER A 63 -6.50 -32.04 17.44
C SER A 63 -7.11 -32.00 16.04
N GLU A 64 -7.68 -30.88 15.64
CA GLU A 64 -8.28 -30.69 14.31
C GLU A 64 -7.50 -29.63 13.52
N GLN A 65 -7.25 -29.90 12.25
CA GLN A 65 -6.63 -28.95 11.33
C GLN A 65 -7.72 -28.02 10.78
N ILE A 66 -7.74 -26.77 11.25
CA ILE A 66 -8.85 -25.83 10.96
C ILE A 66 -8.59 -25.03 9.68
N PHE A 67 -7.33 -24.77 9.35
CA PHE A 67 -6.95 -24.06 8.13
C PHE A 67 -5.99 -24.88 7.27
N ASP A 68 -6.42 -25.11 6.03
CA ASP A 68 -5.58 -25.67 4.96
C ASP A 68 -4.61 -24.61 4.43
N ALA A 69 -3.45 -25.07 3.97
CA ALA A 69 -2.45 -24.20 3.36
C ALA A 69 -3.02 -23.58 2.07
N ARG A 70 -3.04 -22.24 2.00
CA ARG A 70 -3.54 -21.50 0.85
C ARG A 70 -2.41 -20.80 0.12
N TRP A 71 -2.52 -20.69 -1.19
CA TRP A 71 -1.58 -19.95 -2.01
C TRP A 71 -2.33 -18.89 -2.81
N ARG A 72 -1.66 -17.78 -3.09
CA ARG A 72 -2.17 -16.71 -3.94
C ARG A 72 -1.05 -16.14 -4.80
N ILE A 73 -1.36 -15.94 -6.07
CA ILE A 73 -0.45 -15.27 -7.02
C ILE A 73 -1.17 -14.07 -7.59
N GLY A 74 -0.51 -12.92 -7.61
CA GLY A 74 -1.08 -11.68 -8.11
C GLY A 74 -0.12 -10.90 -8.98
N ILE A 75 -0.67 -10.12 -9.90
CA ILE A 75 0.04 -9.16 -10.73
C ILE A 75 -0.63 -7.79 -10.63
N ALA A 76 0.16 -6.74 -10.57
CA ALA A 76 -0.32 -5.36 -10.58
C ALA A 76 0.46 -4.51 -11.57
N HIS A 77 -0.22 -3.51 -12.15
CA HIS A 77 0.36 -2.57 -13.09
C HIS A 77 -0.17 -1.16 -12.84
N LYS A 78 0.70 -0.16 -13.01
CA LYS A 78 0.35 1.26 -12.87
C LYS A 78 0.54 1.97 -14.21
N PRO A 79 -0.47 1.96 -15.09
CA PRO A 79 -0.32 2.50 -16.45
C PRO A 79 -0.27 4.03 -16.47
N VAL A 80 -1.01 4.69 -15.58
CA VAL A 80 -1.05 6.17 -15.44
C VAL A 80 -0.94 6.56 -13.98
N GLU A 81 -0.56 7.81 -13.71
CA GLU A 81 -0.49 8.33 -12.36
C GLU A 81 -1.84 8.24 -11.65
N GLY A 82 -1.84 7.68 -10.44
CA GLY A 82 -3.04 7.44 -9.65
C GLY A 82 -3.81 6.17 -10.00
N LEU A 83 -3.65 5.57 -11.19
CA LEU A 83 -4.36 4.33 -11.57
C LEU A 83 -3.50 3.08 -11.30
N THR A 84 -4.06 2.13 -10.56
CA THR A 84 -3.48 0.81 -10.31
C THR A 84 -4.48 -0.25 -10.76
N LEU A 85 -4.05 -1.15 -11.62
CA LEU A 85 -4.80 -2.34 -12.01
C LEU A 85 -4.14 -3.55 -11.35
N ALA A 86 -4.94 -4.45 -10.82
CA ALA A 86 -4.46 -5.67 -10.19
C ALA A 86 -5.34 -6.86 -10.59
N ALA A 87 -4.70 -8.02 -10.70
CA ALA A 87 -5.36 -9.30 -10.89
C ALA A 87 -4.68 -10.32 -9.98
N ASP A 88 -5.46 -11.15 -9.31
CA ASP A 88 -4.93 -12.26 -8.52
C ASP A 88 -5.73 -13.54 -8.74
N VAL A 89 -5.05 -14.66 -8.50
CA VAL A 89 -5.58 -16.01 -8.64
C VAL A 89 -5.21 -16.84 -7.43
N ASP A 90 -6.23 -17.47 -6.88
CA ASP A 90 -6.18 -18.64 -5.99
C ASP A 90 -7.29 -19.59 -6.46
N ASP A 91 -8.14 -20.10 -5.56
CA ASP A 91 -9.39 -20.78 -5.92
C ASP A 91 -10.43 -19.81 -6.52
N HIS A 92 -10.15 -18.51 -6.45
CA HIS A 92 -10.91 -17.42 -7.03
C HIS A 92 -10.04 -16.60 -7.98
N LEU A 93 -10.67 -16.08 -9.03
CA LEU A 93 -10.11 -15.03 -9.85
C LEU A 93 -10.60 -13.68 -9.30
N ARG A 94 -9.67 -12.77 -9.01
CA ARG A 94 -10.00 -11.40 -8.61
C ARG A 94 -9.39 -10.42 -9.59
N LEU A 95 -10.19 -9.43 -9.98
CA LEU A 95 -9.76 -8.30 -10.80
C LEU A 95 -10.12 -7.02 -10.07
N GLY A 96 -9.18 -6.08 -9.99
CA GLY A 96 -9.36 -4.84 -9.26
C GLY A 96 -8.73 -3.65 -9.97
N ALA A 97 -9.37 -2.50 -9.81
CA ALA A 97 -8.85 -1.22 -10.25
C ALA A 97 -8.97 -0.20 -9.10
N GLU A 98 -7.91 0.58 -8.89
CA GLU A 98 -7.86 1.67 -7.92
C GLU A 98 -7.41 2.94 -8.64
N TYR A 99 -8.15 4.04 -8.46
CA TYR A 99 -7.79 5.35 -8.99
C TYR A 99 -7.75 6.42 -7.90
N TRP A 100 -6.59 7.05 -7.74
CA TRP A 100 -6.39 8.18 -6.82
C TRP A 100 -6.45 9.53 -7.54
N ILE A 101 -7.45 10.33 -7.19
CA ILE A 101 -7.61 11.70 -7.66
C ILE A 101 -6.82 12.62 -6.71
N ARG A 102 -5.75 13.22 -7.23
CA ARG A 102 -4.86 14.16 -6.51
C ARG A 102 -4.33 13.61 -5.17
N GLY A 103 -4.24 12.29 -5.03
CA GLY A 103 -3.79 11.62 -3.80
C GLY A 103 -4.71 11.80 -2.58
N GLN A 104 -5.93 12.33 -2.77
CA GLN A 104 -6.88 12.60 -1.69
C GLN A 104 -8.13 11.71 -1.79
N LEU A 105 -8.64 11.49 -2.99
CA LEU A 105 -9.83 10.66 -3.20
C LEU A 105 -9.44 9.37 -3.89
N ALA A 106 -9.82 8.23 -3.33
CA ALA A 106 -9.63 6.91 -3.93
C ALA A 106 -10.97 6.38 -4.43
N LEU A 107 -10.99 5.93 -5.67
CA LEU A 107 -12.10 5.16 -6.25
C LEU A 107 -11.60 3.75 -6.51
N ARG A 108 -12.37 2.75 -6.08
CA ARG A 108 -12.02 1.35 -6.23
C ARG A 108 -13.18 0.58 -6.82
N ALA A 109 -12.86 -0.34 -7.71
CA ALA A 109 -13.82 -1.29 -8.25
C ALA A 109 -13.14 -2.67 -8.32
N GLY A 110 -13.89 -3.70 -7.98
CA GLY A 110 -13.40 -5.07 -7.93
C GLY A 110 -14.45 -6.07 -8.40
N LEU A 111 -13.96 -7.19 -8.92
CA LEU A 111 -14.76 -8.35 -9.29
C LEU A 111 -14.06 -9.59 -8.73
N ARG A 112 -14.82 -10.45 -8.05
CA ARG A 112 -14.35 -11.76 -7.59
C ARG A 112 -15.24 -12.84 -8.19
N THR A 113 -14.63 -13.85 -8.77
CA THR A 113 -15.34 -15.01 -9.35
C THR A 113 -14.68 -16.30 -8.88
N VAL A 114 -15.49 -17.28 -8.48
CA VAL A 114 -15.02 -18.63 -8.07
C VAL A 114 -14.62 -19.44 -9.32
N LEU A 115 -13.48 -20.13 -9.29
CA LEU A 115 -12.98 -20.90 -10.44
C LEU A 115 -13.47 -22.36 -10.47
N ASP A 116 -13.96 -22.90 -9.37
CA ASP A 116 -13.98 -24.34 -9.11
C ASP A 116 -15.25 -25.11 -9.56
N THR A 117 -16.20 -24.51 -10.28
CA THR A 117 -17.32 -25.30 -10.85
C THR A 117 -17.94 -24.68 -12.11
N PRO A 118 -18.01 -25.41 -13.25
CA PRO A 118 -18.55 -24.91 -14.52
C PRO A 118 -20.05 -24.50 -14.47
N GLU A 119 -20.80 -24.98 -13.47
CA GLU A 119 -22.25 -24.79 -13.40
C GLU A 119 -22.69 -23.49 -12.71
N SER A 120 -21.79 -22.78 -12.01
CA SER A 120 -22.11 -21.56 -11.22
C SER A 120 -21.35 -20.31 -11.67
N ARG A 121 -20.94 -20.24 -12.94
CA ARG A 121 -20.20 -19.09 -13.51
C ARG A 121 -20.97 -17.77 -13.48
N GLY A 122 -22.31 -17.84 -13.49
CA GLY A 122 -23.19 -16.67 -13.42
C GLY A 122 -23.57 -16.24 -12.00
N ASP A 123 -23.52 -17.16 -11.03
CA ASP A 123 -24.15 -17.00 -9.71
C ASP A 123 -23.14 -16.84 -8.56
N ALA A 124 -21.84 -16.90 -8.86
CA ALA A 124 -20.76 -16.77 -7.89
C ALA A 124 -19.83 -15.57 -8.14
N THR A 125 -20.27 -14.59 -8.93
CA THR A 125 -19.51 -13.35 -9.15
C THR A 125 -19.97 -12.28 -8.18
N THR A 126 -19.03 -11.79 -7.37
CA THR A 126 -19.26 -10.76 -6.37
C THR A 126 -18.60 -9.46 -6.84
N PRO A 127 -19.37 -8.48 -7.34
CA PRO A 127 -18.85 -7.15 -7.62
C PRO A 127 -18.69 -6.33 -6.34
N SER A 128 -17.65 -5.50 -6.30
CA SER A 128 -17.42 -4.56 -5.23
C SER A 128 -17.05 -3.18 -5.75
N VAL A 129 -17.51 -2.14 -5.05
CA VAL A 129 -17.16 -0.75 -5.31
C VAL A 129 -16.76 -0.08 -4.01
N GLY A 130 -15.78 0.80 -4.07
CA GLY A 130 -15.26 1.47 -2.89
C GLY A 130 -14.87 2.91 -3.17
N PHE A 131 -14.98 3.70 -2.11
CA PHE A 131 -14.59 5.10 -2.09
C PHE A 131 -13.74 5.35 -0.85
N GLY A 132 -12.68 6.15 -0.99
CA GLY A 132 -11.80 6.53 0.10
C GLY A 132 -11.49 8.01 0.07
N VAL A 133 -11.37 8.61 1.25
CA VAL A 133 -10.93 9.99 1.44
C VAL A 133 -9.74 10.01 2.37
N LYS A 134 -8.63 10.55 1.88
CA LYS A 134 -7.43 10.80 2.64
C LYS A 134 -7.34 12.28 2.98
N TYR A 135 -7.34 12.58 4.27
CA TYR A 135 -7.16 13.92 4.81
C TYR A 135 -6.02 13.94 5.83
N ARG A 136 -4.89 14.53 5.44
CA ARG A 136 -3.65 14.62 6.25
C ARG A 136 -3.16 13.24 6.72
N PHE A 137 -3.39 12.93 7.99
CA PHE A 137 -3.00 11.70 8.67
C PHE A 137 -4.13 10.65 8.71
N ALA A 138 -5.37 11.02 8.40
CA ALA A 138 -6.51 10.12 8.45
C ALA A 138 -6.92 9.68 7.03
N THR A 139 -7.28 8.41 6.88
CA THR A 139 -7.87 7.85 5.67
C THR A 139 -9.15 7.13 6.07
N LEU A 140 -10.27 7.58 5.53
CA LEU A 140 -11.56 6.94 5.68
C LEU A 140 -11.87 6.18 4.39
N GLU A 141 -12.26 4.92 4.51
CA GLU A 141 -12.62 4.08 3.38
C GLU A 141 -14.00 3.47 3.60
N TYR A 142 -14.80 3.45 2.55
CA TYR A 142 -16.10 2.82 2.50
C TYR A 142 -16.16 1.91 1.29
N ALA A 143 -16.55 0.66 1.48
CA ALA A 143 -16.73 -0.29 0.39
C ALA A 143 -18.09 -0.97 0.49
N TYR A 144 -18.66 -1.23 -0.68
CA TYR A 144 -19.90 -1.94 -0.88
C TYR A 144 -19.60 -3.20 -1.67
N GLU A 145 -19.98 -4.34 -1.11
CA GLU A 145 -19.85 -5.65 -1.73
C GLU A 145 -21.25 -6.25 -1.92
N GLN A 146 -21.60 -6.57 -3.16
CA GLN A 146 -22.87 -7.20 -3.47
C GLN A 146 -22.65 -8.71 -3.57
N HIS A 147 -23.13 -9.44 -2.56
CA HIS A 147 -23.15 -10.89 -2.60
C HIS A 147 -24.23 -11.39 -3.55
N PRO A 148 -24.02 -12.54 -4.21
CA PRO A 148 -25.03 -13.13 -5.10
C PRO A 148 -26.22 -13.72 -4.33
N VAL A 149 -25.98 -14.28 -3.12
CA VAL A 149 -27.00 -14.99 -2.33
C VAL A 149 -27.40 -14.25 -1.06
N LEU A 150 -26.45 -13.52 -0.45
CA LEU A 150 -26.66 -12.76 0.77
C LEU A 150 -26.95 -11.29 0.46
N ASP A 151 -27.51 -10.59 1.44
CA ASP A 151 -27.66 -9.14 1.35
C ASP A 151 -26.30 -8.45 1.19
N ALA A 152 -26.34 -7.26 0.60
CA ALA A 152 -25.14 -6.49 0.35
C ALA A 152 -24.44 -6.09 1.66
N THR A 153 -23.11 -6.20 1.67
CA THR A 153 -22.29 -5.90 2.82
C THR A 153 -21.60 -4.55 2.66
N HIS A 154 -21.61 -3.77 3.75
CA HIS A 154 -20.97 -2.46 3.83
C HIS A 154 -19.75 -2.54 4.74
N TYR A 155 -18.57 -2.25 4.19
CA TYR A 155 -17.32 -2.18 4.94
C TYR A 155 -16.97 -0.72 5.18
N THR A 156 -16.66 -0.35 6.42
CA THR A 156 -16.14 0.96 6.78
C THR A 156 -14.81 0.78 7.49
N SER A 157 -13.76 1.47 7.03
CA SER A 157 -12.42 1.42 7.60
C SER A 157 -11.91 2.83 7.87
N LEU A 158 -11.25 3.01 9.03
CA LEU A 158 -10.57 4.23 9.40
C LEU A 158 -9.11 3.90 9.70
N SER A 159 -8.20 4.48 8.92
CA SER A 159 -6.76 4.32 9.09
C SER A 159 -6.12 5.65 9.49
N LEU A 160 -5.28 5.62 10.52
CA LEU A 160 -4.52 6.77 10.99
C LEU A 160 -3.02 6.51 10.76
N ALA A 161 -2.40 7.34 9.94
CA ALA A 161 -0.98 7.28 9.62
C ALA A 161 -0.29 8.54 10.14
N TYR A 162 0.49 8.37 11.22
CA TYR A 162 1.38 9.43 11.70
C TYR A 162 2.70 9.36 10.93
N ASN A 163 3.04 10.43 10.22
CA ASN A 163 4.31 10.52 9.51
C ASN A 163 5.15 11.63 10.15
N SER A 164 6.10 11.25 11.00
CA SER A 164 7.10 12.15 11.56
C SER A 164 8.16 12.47 10.51
N LYS A 165 7.79 13.17 9.44
CA LYS A 165 8.80 13.73 8.54
C LYS A 165 9.50 14.86 9.29
N ILE A 166 10.77 14.64 9.60
CA ILE A 166 11.60 15.66 10.27
C ILE A 166 11.99 16.76 9.28
N VAL A 167 12.14 16.41 8.00
CA VAL A 167 12.48 17.34 6.91
C VAL A 167 11.49 17.17 5.77
N GLU A 168 10.92 18.28 5.30
CA GLU A 168 9.98 18.32 4.18
C GLU A 168 10.47 19.32 3.12
N ILE A 169 10.36 18.93 1.85
CA ILE A 169 10.55 19.83 0.71
C ILE A 169 9.19 20.48 0.46
N LYS A 170 9.04 21.75 0.84
CA LYS A 170 7.80 22.52 0.69
C LYS A 170 7.58 22.98 -0.75
N ASP A 171 8.64 23.46 -1.39
CA ASP A 171 8.60 23.90 -2.77
C ASP A 171 9.92 23.61 -3.48
N ALA A 172 9.85 23.44 -4.79
CA ALA A 172 10.97 23.05 -5.64
C ALA A 172 10.73 23.66 -7.03
N THR A 173 10.97 24.95 -7.16
CA THR A 173 10.66 25.72 -8.37
C THR A 173 11.92 25.91 -9.23
N VAL A 174 11.87 25.39 -10.46
CA VAL A 174 12.86 25.72 -11.50
C VAL A 174 12.47 27.07 -12.09
N ARG A 175 13.38 28.05 -12.09
CA ARG A 175 13.16 29.35 -12.77
C ARG A 175 13.84 29.29 -14.14
N PRO A 176 13.11 29.02 -15.24
CA PRO A 176 13.70 28.96 -16.57
C PRO A 176 14.14 30.36 -17.00
N ASN A 177 15.44 30.62 -16.94
CA ASN A 177 16.00 31.86 -17.47
C ASN A 177 16.33 31.65 -18.96
N PRO A 178 15.77 32.43 -19.91
CA PRO A 178 16.08 32.28 -21.33
C PRO A 178 17.58 32.53 -21.57
N ILE A 179 18.29 31.50 -22.04
CA ILE A 179 19.75 31.55 -22.21
C ILE A 179 20.09 32.20 -23.55
N PHE A 180 20.61 33.43 -23.52
CA PHE A 180 21.16 34.11 -24.68
C PHE A 180 22.69 33.97 -24.73
N ARG A 181 23.26 33.51 -25.86
CA ARG A 181 24.71 33.27 -26.01
C ARG A 181 25.59 34.49 -25.70
N SER A 182 25.06 35.70 -25.81
CA SER A 182 25.78 36.96 -25.56
C SER A 182 25.94 37.32 -24.08
N LEU A 183 25.17 36.70 -23.17
CA LEU A 183 25.09 37.09 -21.75
C LEU A 183 25.64 36.00 -20.80
N TYR A 184 26.54 35.14 -21.29
CA TYR A 184 27.13 34.04 -20.51
C TYR A 184 27.61 34.42 -19.09
N PRO A 185 28.28 35.59 -18.85
CA PRO A 185 28.75 35.94 -17.51
C PRO A 185 27.59 36.18 -16.54
N HIS A 186 26.47 36.72 -17.04
CA HIS A 186 25.28 37.05 -16.24
C HIS A 186 24.53 35.80 -15.76
N TYR A 187 24.61 34.70 -16.50
CA TYR A 187 23.98 33.43 -16.09
C TYR A 187 24.79 32.64 -15.05
N GLN A 188 26.03 33.02 -14.78
CA GLN A 188 26.81 32.43 -13.68
C GLN A 188 26.39 32.98 -12.31
N GLU A 189 25.83 34.19 -12.29
CA GLU A 189 25.41 34.88 -11.06
C GLU A 189 23.94 34.66 -10.71
N SER A 190 23.12 34.15 -11.65
CA SER A 190 21.69 33.99 -11.44
C SER A 190 21.31 32.59 -10.96
N GLU A 191 20.59 32.54 -9.84
CA GLU A 191 20.00 31.32 -9.30
C GLU A 191 18.96 30.76 -10.29
N PHE A 192 19.07 29.47 -10.63
CA PHE A 192 18.18 28.81 -11.59
C PHE A 192 17.14 27.89 -10.92
N PHE A 193 17.31 27.60 -9.62
CA PHE A 193 16.48 26.68 -8.86
C PHE A 193 16.27 27.22 -7.45
N ASP A 194 15.04 27.11 -6.95
CA ASP A 194 14.64 27.49 -5.60
C ASP A 194 14.08 26.25 -4.88
N VAL A 195 14.77 25.77 -3.83
CA VAL A 195 14.26 24.69 -2.96
C VAL A 195 13.86 25.30 -1.62
N VAL A 196 12.59 25.21 -1.26
CA VAL A 196 12.14 25.57 0.09
C VAL A 196 12.09 24.32 0.95
N LEU A 197 12.97 24.25 1.94
CA LEU A 197 13.03 23.17 2.92
C LEU A 197 12.42 23.61 4.25
N SER A 198 11.73 22.71 4.94
CA SER A 198 11.29 22.93 6.31
C SER A 198 11.72 21.82 7.24
N ASN A 199 12.14 22.23 8.43
CA ASN A 199 12.46 21.34 9.54
C ASN A 199 11.30 21.35 10.55
N SER A 200 10.83 20.17 10.90
CA SER A 200 9.80 19.94 11.93
C SER A 200 10.39 19.45 13.25
N SER A 201 11.72 19.44 13.38
CA SER A 201 12.42 19.16 14.64
C SER A 201 12.50 20.41 15.52
N PRO A 202 12.43 20.27 16.85
CA PRO A 202 12.75 21.34 17.79
C PRO A 202 14.24 21.73 17.79
N GLN A 203 15.11 20.92 17.18
CA GLN A 203 16.54 21.17 17.08
C GLN A 203 16.95 21.54 15.64
N PRO A 204 17.98 22.38 15.46
CA PRO A 204 18.59 22.59 14.15
C PRO A 204 19.04 21.26 13.55
N LEU A 205 18.88 21.09 12.23
CA LEU A 205 19.22 19.84 11.55
C LEU A 205 20.18 20.11 10.39
N ASP A 206 21.35 19.48 10.43
CA ASP A 206 22.29 19.50 9.32
C ASP A 206 21.82 18.51 8.24
N VAL A 207 21.41 19.04 7.10
CA VAL A 207 20.94 18.26 5.95
C VAL A 207 21.90 18.41 4.78
N THR A 208 22.03 17.33 4.01
CA THR A 208 22.72 17.37 2.72
C THR A 208 21.67 17.30 1.62
N VAL A 209 21.59 18.36 0.82
CA VAL A 209 20.61 18.51 -0.26
C VAL A 209 21.32 18.17 -1.57
N GLY A 210 20.76 17.24 -2.33
CA GLY A 210 21.28 16.84 -3.63
C GLY A 210 20.31 17.22 -4.75
N LEU A 211 20.77 18.00 -5.73
CA LEU A 211 20.02 18.30 -6.95
C LEU A 211 20.60 17.53 -8.13
N MET A 212 19.74 16.82 -8.86
CA MET A 212 20.10 16.14 -10.10
C MET A 212 19.11 16.53 -11.19
N LEU A 213 19.59 17.17 -12.26
CA LEU A 213 18.82 17.38 -13.48
C LEU A 213 19.05 16.20 -14.43
N PRO A 214 18.04 15.34 -14.66
CA PRO A 214 18.19 14.21 -15.55
C PRO A 214 18.53 14.68 -16.96
N ARG A 215 19.50 14.02 -17.62
CA ARG A 215 19.98 14.28 -18.99
C ARG A 215 20.89 15.50 -19.19
N THR A 216 21.01 16.40 -18.21
CA THR A 216 21.92 17.57 -18.26
C THR A 216 23.14 17.41 -17.34
N MET A 217 22.99 16.67 -16.24
CA MET A 217 24.06 16.46 -15.25
C MET A 217 24.46 14.99 -15.22
N SER A 218 25.76 14.74 -15.03
CA SER A 218 26.33 13.39 -14.79
C SER A 218 26.56 13.10 -13.31
N VAL A 219 26.74 14.15 -12.50
CA VAL A 219 26.98 14.09 -11.06
C VAL A 219 25.99 15.05 -10.39
N PRO A 220 25.32 14.65 -9.29
CA PRO A 220 24.42 15.55 -8.58
C PRO A 220 25.22 16.70 -7.94
N HIS A 221 24.65 17.90 -7.96
CA HIS A 221 25.16 18.99 -7.14
C HIS A 221 24.71 18.74 -5.70
N THR A 222 25.63 18.79 -4.75
CA THR A 222 25.33 18.56 -3.33
C THR A 222 25.77 19.75 -2.50
N GLU A 223 24.88 20.23 -1.64
CA GLU A 223 25.15 21.31 -0.70
C GLU A 223 24.73 20.89 0.70
N ARG A 224 25.51 21.30 1.71
CA ARG A 224 25.18 21.05 3.12
C ARG A 224 24.60 22.33 3.70
N VAL A 225 23.37 22.23 4.22
CA VAL A 225 22.62 23.35 4.78
C VAL A 225 22.16 22.97 6.18
N THR A 226 22.30 23.89 7.14
CA THR A 226 21.74 23.73 8.48
C THR A 226 20.34 24.34 8.49
N LEU A 227 19.32 23.48 8.62
CA LEU A 227 17.95 23.96 8.73
C LEU A 227 17.69 24.47 10.15
N PRO A 228 17.10 25.67 10.29
CA PRO A 228 16.71 26.18 11.60
C PRO A 228 15.67 25.26 12.27
N PRO A 229 15.52 25.32 13.60
CA PRO A 229 14.48 24.55 14.30
C PRO A 229 13.08 24.96 13.83
N GLN A 230 12.08 24.11 14.09
CA GLN A 230 10.68 24.38 13.76
C GLN A 230 10.26 25.76 14.29
N SER A 231 9.84 26.64 13.37
CA SER A 231 9.26 27.93 13.74
C SER A 231 7.86 27.69 14.32
N THR A 232 7.63 28.15 15.55
CA THR A 232 6.34 28.05 16.25
C THR A 232 5.44 29.28 16.03
N GLU A 233 5.80 30.17 15.10
CA GLU A 233 4.98 31.31 14.67
C GLU A 233 4.05 30.98 13.50
#